data_AF-A0A445HC32-F1
#
_entry.id   AF-A0A445HC32-F1
#
_cell.length_a   1.000
_cell.length_b   1.000
_cell.length_c   1.000
_cell.angle_alpha   90.00
_cell.angle_beta   90.00
_cell.angle_gamma   90.00
#
_symmetry.space_group_name_H-M   'P 1'
#
loop_
_entity.id
_entity.type
_entity.pdbx_description
1 polymer ?
#
loop_
_entity_poly.entity_id
_entity_poly.type
_entity_poly.pdbx_seq_one_letter_code
_entity_poly.pdbx_strand_id
1 'polypeptide(L)'
;MWTVRFRYGRSIGDVVSLTNFFQNTCGISVEEKQLSVSGRNWGEVDLNGNMLAFMVGSKQAFEVSLADVSQTQLQGKNDVILEFHVDDTTGANEKDSLMEISFHIPNSNTQFVGDENRPPAQVFRDKIMSMADVGAGGEDAVVTFEGQANDFKIQYSSVVRLFLLPKSNQPHTFVIISLDPPIRKGQTLYPHIVMQFETDYVVQSELAMNEDLYNTKYKDKLELSYKIDYVEFERHAGGGSNMHYFDLLIRLKSEQEHLFRNIQRNEYHNLYEFISSKGLKIMNLGDAQPTVGIKKVLENDDDDAVDPHLERIKNEAGGDESDEEDSDFVADKDDEGSPTDDSGADDSDGSDSGDEKEASDFGLPLLSL
;
A
#
# COMPACT_ATOMS: atom_id res chain seq x y z
N MET A 1 7.99 15.60 33.03
CA MET A 1 7.99 17.00 33.50
C MET A 1 7.45 17.84 32.36
N TRP A 2 6.36 18.58 32.57
CA TRP A 2 5.71 19.37 31.51
C TRP A 2 6.21 20.81 31.60
N THR A 3 6.65 21.40 30.48
CA THR A 3 7.05 22.81 30.43
C THR A 3 5.90 23.65 29.89
N VAL A 4 5.41 24.58 30.69
CA VAL A 4 4.38 25.55 30.27
C VAL A 4 5.05 26.89 30.03
N ARG A 5 4.98 27.40 28.79
CA ARG A 5 5.56 28.70 28.42
C ARG A 5 4.49 29.78 28.44
N PHE A 6 4.68 30.79 29.28
CA PHE A 6 3.88 32.00 29.25
C PHE A 6 4.65 33.10 28.51
N ARG A 7 4.09 33.63 27.41
CA ARG A 7 4.61 34.85 26.76
C ARG A 7 3.83 36.05 27.28
N TYR A 8 4.41 36.82 28.19
CA TYR A 8 3.81 38.05 28.69
C TYR A 8 4.19 39.26 27.81
N GLY A 9 3.20 40.10 27.51
CA GLY A 9 3.41 41.45 26.99
C GLY A 9 4.06 42.30 28.08
N ARG A 10 5.40 42.35 28.06
CA ARG A 10 6.32 42.96 29.02
C ARG A 10 5.79 44.20 29.79
N SER A 11 5.48 44.03 31.07
CA SER A 11 5.71 45.07 32.08
C SER A 11 6.56 44.50 33.23
N ILE A 12 7.54 45.28 33.72
CA ILE A 12 8.42 44.89 34.84
C ILE A 12 7.61 44.68 36.13
N GLY A 13 6.46 45.35 36.26
CA GLY A 13 5.55 45.17 37.40
C GLY A 13 4.90 43.79 37.45
N ASP A 14 4.66 43.16 36.30
CA ASP A 14 4.07 41.82 36.24
C ASP A 14 5.04 40.76 36.75
N VAL A 15 6.34 40.90 36.45
CA VAL A 15 7.38 39.96 36.92
C VAL A 15 7.44 39.95 38.44
N VAL A 16 7.49 41.12 39.09
CA VAL A 16 7.54 41.22 40.56
C VAL A 16 6.28 40.63 41.20
N SER A 17 5.12 40.93 40.62
CA SER A 17 3.83 40.43 41.13
C SER A 17 3.72 38.91 41.00
N LEU A 18 4.14 38.34 39.86
CA LEU A 18 4.17 36.90 39.61
C LEU A 18 5.17 36.19 40.52
N THR A 19 6.39 36.72 40.69
CA THR A 19 7.38 36.16 41.60
C THR A 19 6.85 36.08 43.02
N ASN A 20 6.24 37.16 43.52
CA ASN A 20 5.62 37.16 44.84
C ASN A 20 4.45 36.16 44.93
N PHE A 21 3.64 36.05 43.88
CA PHE A 21 2.53 35.10 43.85
C PHE A 21 3.02 33.64 43.93
N PHE A 22 3.99 33.26 43.10
CA PHE A 22 4.55 31.90 43.09
C PHE A 22 5.28 31.56 44.38
N GLN A 23 6.02 32.52 44.95
CA GLN A 23 6.70 32.34 46.24
C GLN A 23 5.68 32.12 47.38
N ASN A 24 4.66 32.98 47.48
CA ASN A 24 3.71 32.97 48.60
C ASN A 24 2.65 31.87 48.49
N THR A 25 2.23 31.51 47.28
CA THR A 25 1.14 30.57 47.05
C THR A 25 1.65 29.15 46.77
N CYS A 26 2.72 29.02 45.99
CA CYS A 26 3.25 27.73 45.56
C CYS A 26 4.56 27.35 46.27
N GLY A 27 5.20 28.27 46.99
CA GLY A 27 6.52 28.04 47.59
C GLY A 27 7.65 27.93 46.56
N ILE A 28 7.42 28.39 45.33
CA ILE A 28 8.38 28.26 44.22
C ILE A 28 9.17 29.57 44.08
N SER A 29 10.50 29.46 44.13
CA SER A 29 11.41 30.57 43.83
C SER A 29 11.56 30.72 42.32
N VAL A 30 11.17 31.88 41.79
CA VAL A 30 11.36 32.20 40.36
C VAL A 30 12.83 32.58 40.13
N GLU A 31 13.50 31.88 39.22
CA GLU A 31 14.90 32.13 38.89
C GLU A 31 15.04 32.83 37.54
N GLU A 32 15.98 33.78 37.46
CA GLU A 32 16.35 34.41 36.21
C GLU A 32 17.38 33.54 35.48
N LYS A 33 17.00 33.04 34.29
CA LYS A 33 17.88 32.23 33.44
C LYS A 33 18.40 33.06 32.27
N GLN A 34 19.72 33.24 32.20
CA GLN A 34 20.35 33.95 31.09
C GLN A 34 20.53 33.05 29.87
N LEU A 35 19.89 33.40 28.75
CA LEU A 35 19.97 32.67 27.49
C LEU A 35 21.16 33.14 26.63
N SER A 36 21.59 32.28 25.69
CA SER A 36 22.60 32.62 24.69
C SER A 36 21.98 33.46 23.58
N VAL A 37 22.53 34.66 23.39
CA VAL A 37 22.15 35.61 22.33
C VAL A 37 23.29 35.82 21.31
N SER A 38 24.27 34.92 21.32
CA SER A 38 25.53 35.09 20.56
C SER A 38 25.38 34.82 19.05
N GLY A 39 24.27 34.21 18.61
CA GLY A 39 24.07 33.78 17.22
C GLY A 39 24.96 32.61 16.78
N ARG A 40 25.74 32.00 17.68
CA ARG A 40 26.57 30.84 17.34
C ARG A 40 25.70 29.59 17.16
N ASN A 41 26.03 28.80 16.15
CA ASN A 41 25.32 27.59 15.76
C ASN A 41 26.09 26.29 16.08
N TRP A 42 27.17 26.37 16.87
CA TRP A 42 27.90 25.20 17.38
C TRP A 42 27.81 25.15 18.90
N GLY A 43 27.68 23.94 19.44
CA GLY A 43 27.36 23.74 20.84
C GLY A 43 27.14 22.28 21.20
N GLU A 44 26.61 22.07 22.40
CA GLU A 44 26.25 20.77 22.95
C GLU A 44 24.73 20.62 22.99
N VAL A 45 24.24 19.37 23.00
CA VAL A 45 22.80 19.10 23.09
C VAL A 45 22.49 18.46 24.43
N ASP A 46 21.72 19.13 25.28
CA ASP A 46 21.24 18.53 26.51
C ASP A 46 19.85 17.91 26.31
N LEU A 47 19.69 16.66 26.73
CA LEU A 47 18.45 15.90 26.55
C LEU A 47 17.86 15.60 27.92
N ASN A 48 16.83 16.37 28.29
CA ASN A 48 16.19 16.31 29.60
C ASN A 48 14.74 15.83 29.45
N GLY A 49 14.56 14.51 29.57
CA GLY A 49 13.25 13.88 29.37
C GLY A 49 12.76 14.09 27.94
N ASN A 50 11.69 14.86 27.78
CA ASN A 50 11.06 15.13 26.49
C ASN A 50 11.48 16.49 25.88
N MET A 51 12.62 17.04 26.31
CA MET A 51 13.09 18.35 25.86
C MET A 51 14.53 18.25 25.39
N LEU A 52 14.78 18.76 24.19
CA LEU A 52 16.10 18.96 23.62
C LEU A 52 16.48 20.43 23.81
N ALA A 53 17.54 20.69 24.57
CA ALA A 53 18.11 22.01 24.75
C ALA A 53 19.45 22.13 24.01
N PHE A 54 19.57 23.12 23.12
CA PHE A 54 20.83 23.42 22.45
C PHE A 54 21.63 24.44 23.27
N MET A 55 22.82 24.04 23.68
CA MET A 55 23.68 24.77 24.60
C MET A 55 24.87 25.37 23.86
N VAL A 56 25.04 26.69 23.95
CA VAL A 56 26.20 27.39 23.40
C VAL A 56 27.08 27.85 24.56
N GLY A 57 28.16 27.11 24.80
CA GLY A 57 28.92 27.22 26.05
C GLY A 57 28.05 26.78 27.23
N SER A 58 28.01 27.56 28.32
CA SER A 58 27.19 27.26 29.50
C SER A 58 25.76 27.83 29.45
N LYS A 59 25.33 28.37 28.30
CA LYS A 59 24.04 29.05 28.16
C LYS A 59 23.16 28.36 27.11
N GLN A 60 21.89 28.16 27.45
CA GLN A 60 20.89 27.64 26.54
C GLN A 60 20.60 28.65 25.43
N ALA A 61 20.72 28.25 24.18
CA ALA A 61 20.34 29.05 23.02
C ALA A 61 18.87 28.86 22.67
N PHE A 62 18.44 27.61 22.49
CA PHE A 62 17.03 27.27 22.26
C PHE A 62 16.70 25.91 22.86
N GLU A 63 15.41 25.61 22.94
CA GLU A 63 14.88 24.32 23.36
C GLU A 63 13.66 23.95 22.51
N VAL A 64 13.58 22.68 22.13
CA VAL A 64 12.44 22.10 21.41
C VAL A 64 11.88 20.92 22.19
N SER A 65 10.55 20.80 22.20
CA SER A 65 9.86 19.65 22.77
C SER A 65 10.03 18.48 21.80
N LEU A 66 10.46 17.33 22.31
CA LEU A 66 10.57 16.11 21.53
C LEU A 66 9.20 15.45 21.29
N ALA A 67 8.16 15.83 22.02
CA ALA A 67 6.78 15.41 21.67
C ALA A 67 6.27 16.11 20.42
N ASP A 68 6.86 17.26 20.06
CA ASP A 68 6.42 18.02 18.88
C ASP A 68 7.12 17.50 17.61
N VAL A 69 8.11 16.62 17.78
CA VAL A 69 8.86 15.97 16.70
C VAL A 69 8.01 14.83 16.16
N SER A 70 7.64 14.93 14.89
CA SER A 70 6.86 13.91 14.19
C SER A 70 7.75 12.81 13.59
N GLN A 71 8.95 13.18 13.16
CA GLN A 71 9.87 12.28 12.49
C GLN A 71 11.32 12.68 12.74
N THR A 72 12.23 11.70 12.75
CA THR A 72 13.67 11.95 12.77
C THR A 72 14.43 10.96 11.90
N GLN A 73 15.39 11.46 11.14
CA GLN A 73 16.13 10.67 10.14
C GLN A 73 17.56 11.16 9.96
N LEU A 74 18.40 10.29 9.41
CA LEU A 74 19.76 10.68 8.99
C LEU A 74 19.70 11.29 7.60
N GLN A 75 20.39 12.40 7.41
CA GLN A 75 20.69 12.97 6.10
C GLN A 75 22.19 12.86 5.86
N GLY A 76 22.59 11.99 4.94
CA GLY A 76 23.99 11.65 4.78
C GLY A 76 24.57 10.94 6.01
N LYS A 77 25.87 11.13 6.28
CA LYS A 77 26.58 10.40 7.35
C LYS A 77 26.56 11.08 8.71
N ASN A 78 26.43 12.40 8.72
CA ASN A 78 26.67 13.22 9.91
C ASN A 78 25.49 14.12 10.26
N ASP A 79 24.48 14.26 9.41
CA ASP A 79 23.36 15.17 9.68
C ASP A 79 22.14 14.39 10.17
N VAL A 80 21.48 14.92 11.19
CA VAL A 80 20.25 14.37 11.78
C VAL A 80 19.15 15.40 11.66
N ILE A 81 18.09 15.02 10.96
CA ILE A 81 16.90 15.85 10.77
C ILE A 81 15.87 15.52 11.84
N LEU A 82 15.24 16.56 12.38
CA LEU A 82 14.00 16.50 13.16
C LEU A 82 12.93 17.27 12.40
N GLU A 83 11.86 16.58 12.05
CA GLU A 83 10.66 17.16 11.46
C GLU A 83 9.62 17.34 12.56
N PHE A 84 8.93 18.48 12.54
CA PHE A 84 7.93 18.84 13.54
C PHE A 84 6.52 18.75 12.95
N HIS A 85 5.54 18.47 13.80
CA HIS A 85 4.14 18.53 13.39
C HIS A 85 3.79 19.93 12.87
N VAL A 86 3.25 19.98 11.65
CA VAL A 86 2.67 21.19 11.08
C VAL A 86 1.23 21.26 11.56
N ASP A 87 0.96 22.14 12.54
CA ASP A 87 -0.40 22.32 13.04
C ASP A 87 -1.17 23.27 12.11
N ASP A 88 -1.91 22.71 11.16
CA ASP A 88 -2.75 23.47 10.23
C ASP A 88 -4.07 23.96 10.87
N THR A 89 -4.30 23.70 12.17
CA THR A 89 -5.53 24.11 12.88
C THR A 89 -5.46 25.51 13.49
N THR A 90 -4.28 26.14 13.54
CA THR A 90 -4.12 27.51 14.01
C THR A 90 -4.46 28.51 12.90
N GLY A 91 -5.76 28.74 12.72
CA GLY A 91 -6.30 29.67 11.73
C GLY A 91 -5.62 31.04 11.75
N ALA A 92 -5.30 31.54 10.54
CA ALA A 92 -5.11 32.94 10.13
C ALA A 92 -4.13 33.86 10.89
N ASN A 93 -3.57 33.47 12.04
CA ASN A 93 -2.82 34.40 12.92
C ASN A 93 -1.38 33.97 13.27
N GLU A 94 -0.94 32.76 12.91
CA GLU A 94 0.48 32.38 12.97
C GLU A 94 1.09 32.53 11.57
N LYS A 95 2.17 33.32 11.45
CA LYS A 95 2.80 33.62 10.15
C LYS A 95 3.96 32.71 9.80
N ASP A 96 4.63 32.16 10.81
CA ASP A 96 5.83 31.33 10.64
C ASP A 96 5.76 30.12 11.57
N SER A 97 5.89 28.92 11.01
CA SER A 97 5.91 27.66 11.75
C SER A 97 7.23 26.94 11.52
N LEU A 98 7.81 26.37 12.59
CA LEU A 98 9.03 25.57 12.49
C LEU A 98 8.69 24.20 11.92
N MET A 99 9.18 23.90 10.72
CA MET A 99 8.89 22.64 10.03
C MET A 99 9.97 21.59 10.26
N GLU A 100 11.22 22.02 10.23
CA GLU A 100 12.37 21.12 10.23
C GLU A 100 13.58 21.79 10.91
N ILE A 101 14.35 21.00 11.65
CA ILE A 101 15.70 21.35 12.10
C ILE A 101 16.66 20.23 11.71
N SER A 102 17.77 20.59 11.10
CA SER A 102 18.89 19.68 10.83
C SER A 102 20.09 19.99 11.73
N PHE A 103 20.60 18.97 12.41
CA PHE A 103 21.79 19.04 13.25
C PHE A 103 22.96 18.29 12.61
N HIS A 104 24.09 18.98 12.45
CA HIS A 104 25.35 18.33 12.08
C HIS A 104 26.04 17.75 13.32
N ILE A 105 26.26 16.43 13.33
CA ILE A 105 26.96 15.70 14.39
C ILE A 105 28.31 15.21 13.85
N PRO A 106 29.44 15.83 14.25
CA PRO A 106 30.75 15.46 13.74
C PRO A 106 31.19 14.09 14.29
N ASN A 107 32.02 13.37 13.53
CA ASN A 107 32.58 12.09 13.98
C ASN A 107 33.49 12.22 15.22
N SER A 108 34.00 13.42 15.50
CA SER A 108 34.75 13.75 16.71
C SER A 108 33.86 14.08 17.92
N ASN A 109 32.53 13.93 17.80
CA ASN A 109 31.61 14.20 18.88
C ASN A 109 31.89 13.27 20.08
N THR A 110 32.03 13.88 21.26
CA THR A 110 32.34 13.18 22.51
C THR A 110 31.11 12.84 23.35
N GLN A 111 29.95 13.42 23.01
CA GLN A 111 28.69 13.27 23.73
C GLN A 111 27.91 12.04 23.27
N PHE A 112 27.88 11.80 21.97
CA PHE A 112 27.21 10.66 21.31
C PHE A 112 28.27 9.77 20.68
N VAL A 113 29.02 9.06 21.53
CA VAL A 113 30.13 8.21 21.08
C VAL A 113 29.58 7.04 20.25
N GLY A 114 29.99 6.98 18.99
CA GLY A 114 29.65 5.91 18.04
C GLY A 114 30.85 5.03 17.68
N ASP A 115 30.62 4.06 16.80
CA ASP A 115 31.63 3.16 16.23
C ASP A 115 31.56 3.14 14.69
N GLU A 116 32.35 2.28 14.03
CA GLU A 116 32.42 2.20 12.56
C GLU A 116 31.09 1.81 11.90
N ASN A 117 30.25 1.03 12.60
CA ASN A 117 28.96 0.58 12.09
C ASN A 117 27.82 1.51 12.51
N ARG A 118 28.00 2.27 13.60
CA ARG A 118 27.01 3.20 14.17
C ARG A 118 27.67 4.55 14.46
N PRO A 119 27.71 5.48 13.48
CA PRO A 119 28.34 6.78 13.66
C PRO A 119 27.63 7.62 14.75
N PRO A 120 28.31 8.64 15.32
CA PRO A 120 27.73 9.54 16.33
C PRO A 120 26.36 10.12 15.97
N ALA A 121 26.14 10.46 14.70
CA ALA A 121 24.85 10.93 14.20
C ALA A 121 23.74 9.88 14.38
N GLN A 122 24.03 8.61 14.14
CA GLN A 122 23.08 7.53 14.33
C GLN A 122 22.77 7.31 15.82
N VAL A 123 23.79 7.36 16.68
CA VAL A 123 23.60 7.30 18.14
C VAL A 123 22.70 8.45 18.62
N PHE A 124 22.93 9.67 18.12
CA PHE A 124 22.10 10.82 18.44
C PHE A 124 20.65 10.62 17.99
N ARG A 125 20.43 10.23 16.72
CA ARG A 125 19.10 9.94 16.17
C ARG A 125 18.35 8.91 17.02
N ASP A 126 18.98 7.78 17.34
CA ASP A 126 18.32 6.70 18.08
C ASP A 126 17.92 7.17 19.49
N LYS A 127 18.72 8.05 20.10
CA LYS A 127 18.39 8.65 21.40
C LYS A 127 17.20 9.61 21.28
N ILE A 128 17.13 10.42 20.22
CA ILE A 128 15.95 11.24 19.93
C ILE A 128 14.73 10.36 19.73
N MET A 129 14.82 9.29 18.92
CA MET A 129 13.72 8.35 18.70
C MET A 129 13.19 7.71 19.98
N SER A 130 14.07 7.43 20.95
CA SER A 130 13.66 6.84 22.23
C SER A 130 12.92 7.82 23.16
N MET A 131 13.10 9.13 22.94
CA MET A 131 12.56 10.18 23.80
C MET A 131 11.38 10.92 23.17
N ALA A 132 11.43 11.07 21.86
CA ALA A 132 10.37 11.64 21.05
C ALA A 132 9.27 10.59 20.82
N ASP A 133 8.04 11.02 20.59
CA ASP A 133 6.95 10.12 20.19
C ASP A 133 7.05 9.71 18.71
N VAL A 134 8.28 9.51 18.24
CA VAL A 134 8.66 9.23 16.85
C VAL A 134 8.69 7.71 16.58
N GLY A 135 8.03 6.94 17.46
CA GLY A 135 7.75 5.52 17.28
C GLY A 135 8.42 4.60 18.31
N ALA A 136 7.77 4.45 19.46
CA ALA A 136 7.77 3.23 20.28
C ALA A 136 6.61 3.21 21.30
N GLY A 137 5.49 3.87 21.01
CA GLY A 137 4.36 4.01 21.93
C GLY A 137 3.03 3.62 21.29
N GLY A 138 2.56 2.39 21.54
CA GLY A 138 1.13 2.15 21.72
C GLY A 138 0.48 0.97 21.00
N GLU A 139 0.75 0.74 19.72
CA GLU A 139 0.05 -0.30 18.94
C GLU A 139 0.97 -0.86 17.84
N ASP A 140 0.96 -2.19 17.65
CA ASP A 140 1.57 -2.79 16.46
C ASP A 140 0.87 -2.23 15.21
N ALA A 141 1.66 -1.71 14.26
CA ALA A 141 1.12 -1.23 13.00
C ALA A 141 0.35 -2.36 12.30
N VAL A 142 -0.85 -2.05 11.80
CA VAL A 142 -1.67 -3.05 11.08
C VAL A 142 -1.04 -3.41 9.74
N VAL A 143 -0.40 -2.44 9.09
CA VAL A 143 0.31 -2.61 7.81
C VAL A 143 1.55 -1.71 7.83
N THR A 144 2.66 -2.23 7.31
CA THR A 144 3.83 -1.42 6.94
C THR A 144 4.02 -1.51 5.44
N PHE A 145 3.98 -0.37 4.75
CA PHE A 145 4.35 -0.27 3.34
C PHE A 145 5.82 0.06 3.24
N GLU A 146 6.63 -0.91 2.81
CA GLU A 146 8.06 -0.72 2.60
C GLU A 146 8.27 0.09 1.33
N GLY A 147 8.87 1.27 1.46
CA GLY A 147 9.14 2.15 0.32
C GLY A 147 10.64 2.23 0.04
N GLN A 148 11.01 2.53 -1.21
CA GLN A 148 12.42 2.61 -1.61
C GLN A 148 13.24 3.66 -0.81
N ALA A 149 12.56 4.69 -0.29
CA ALA A 149 13.17 5.73 0.54
C ALA A 149 12.67 5.74 1.98
N ASN A 150 11.37 5.49 2.19
CA ASN A 150 10.70 5.58 3.49
C ASN A 150 9.65 4.47 3.61
N ASP A 151 9.57 3.87 4.80
CA ASP A 151 8.51 2.94 5.16
C ASP A 151 7.33 3.71 5.77
N PHE A 152 6.10 3.35 5.39
CA PHE A 152 4.88 3.93 5.93
C PHE A 152 4.19 2.93 6.84
N LYS A 153 4.17 3.22 8.14
CA LYS A 153 3.49 2.41 9.15
C LYS A 153 2.09 2.94 9.40
N ILE A 154 1.08 2.09 9.21
CA ILE A 154 -0.32 2.44 9.41
C ILE A 154 -0.77 1.85 10.73
N GLN A 155 -1.24 2.69 11.64
CA GLN A 155 -1.86 2.24 12.87
C GLN A 155 -3.32 1.87 12.61
N TYR A 156 -3.83 0.88 13.35
CA TYR A 156 -5.23 0.50 13.23
C TYR A 156 -6.16 1.65 13.62
N SER A 157 -5.80 2.41 14.67
CA SER A 157 -6.51 3.58 15.15
C SER A 157 -6.69 4.69 14.09
N SER A 158 -5.78 4.79 13.12
CA SER A 158 -5.86 5.78 12.03
C SER A 158 -6.82 5.39 10.91
N VAL A 159 -7.28 4.13 10.85
CA VAL A 159 -8.16 3.65 9.78
C VAL A 159 -9.60 4.06 10.07
N VAL A 160 -10.13 4.99 9.28
CA VAL A 160 -11.49 5.52 9.43
C VAL A 160 -12.51 4.70 8.65
N ARG A 161 -12.19 4.36 7.39
CA ARG A 161 -13.10 3.63 6.49
C ARG A 161 -12.34 2.76 5.50
N LEU A 162 -12.98 1.66 5.11
CA LEU A 162 -12.57 0.78 4.02
C LEU A 162 -13.66 0.77 2.95
N PHE A 163 -13.27 0.93 1.69
CA PHE A 163 -14.16 0.81 0.53
C PHE A 163 -13.63 -0.26 -0.41
N LEU A 164 -14.54 -1.11 -0.90
CA LEU A 164 -14.28 -2.08 -1.96
C LEU A 164 -15.07 -1.64 -3.19
N LEU A 165 -14.37 -1.27 -4.26
CA LEU A 165 -14.97 -0.70 -5.46
C LEU A 165 -14.56 -1.53 -6.70
N PRO A 166 -15.40 -2.48 -7.12
CA PRO A 166 -15.22 -3.18 -8.39
C PRO A 166 -15.29 -2.17 -9.54
N LYS A 167 -14.30 -2.16 -10.43
CA LYS A 167 -14.28 -1.25 -11.58
C LYS A 167 -15.17 -1.80 -12.69
N SER A 168 -16.10 -0.98 -13.19
CA SER A 168 -16.90 -1.36 -14.36
C SER A 168 -15.99 -1.53 -15.58
N ASN A 169 -16.16 -2.62 -16.32
CA ASN A 169 -15.50 -2.90 -17.60
C ASN A 169 -13.97 -3.09 -17.53
N GLN A 170 -13.42 -3.40 -16.36
CA GLN A 170 -12.00 -3.74 -16.18
C GLN A 170 -11.90 -4.85 -15.13
N PRO A 171 -10.96 -5.80 -15.24
CA PRO A 171 -10.77 -6.89 -14.29
C PRO A 171 -10.04 -6.40 -13.03
N HIS A 172 -10.40 -5.23 -12.52
CA HIS A 172 -9.76 -4.63 -11.35
C HIS A 172 -10.77 -4.23 -10.29
N THR A 173 -10.40 -4.47 -9.04
CA THR A 173 -11.12 -4.00 -7.86
C THR A 173 -10.21 -3.07 -7.08
N PHE A 174 -10.72 -1.87 -6.76
CA PHE A 174 -10.01 -0.95 -5.88
C PHE A 174 -10.37 -1.21 -4.43
N VAL A 175 -9.36 -1.24 -3.58
CA VAL A 175 -9.50 -1.18 -2.13
C VAL A 175 -9.02 0.20 -1.69
N ILE A 176 -9.89 0.99 -1.08
CA ILE A 176 -9.55 2.32 -0.58
C ILE A 176 -9.58 2.32 0.94
N ILE A 177 -8.49 2.75 1.56
CA ILE A 177 -8.35 2.93 3.00
C ILE A 177 -8.31 4.43 3.28
N SER A 178 -9.31 4.95 3.97
CA SER A 178 -9.31 6.34 4.45
C SER A 178 -8.65 6.42 5.81
N LEU A 179 -7.75 7.38 5.97
CA LEU A 179 -6.91 7.57 7.13
C LEU A 179 -7.14 8.94 7.78
N ASP A 180 -7.16 8.96 9.11
CA ASP A 180 -7.13 10.15 9.94
C ASP A 180 -6.32 9.85 11.21
N PRO A 181 -5.12 10.44 11.39
CA PRO A 181 -4.49 11.44 10.53
C PRO A 181 -3.99 10.84 9.19
N PRO A 182 -3.85 11.66 8.13
CA PRO A 182 -3.31 11.23 6.82
C PRO A 182 -1.83 10.86 6.90
N ILE A 183 -1.36 9.99 6.01
CA ILE A 183 0.08 9.71 5.86
C ILE A 183 0.76 10.90 5.22
N ARG A 184 1.94 11.29 5.70
CA ARG A 184 2.76 12.32 5.08
C ARG A 184 3.92 11.70 4.30
N LYS A 185 4.13 12.12 3.05
CA LYS A 185 5.35 11.84 2.27
C LYS A 185 5.95 13.15 1.79
N GLY A 186 6.96 13.63 2.50
CA GLY A 186 7.51 14.98 2.31
C GLY A 186 6.46 16.05 2.64
N GLN A 187 6.20 16.94 1.67
CA GLN A 187 5.21 18.01 1.85
C GLN A 187 3.77 17.57 1.58
N THR A 188 3.56 16.39 0.97
CA THR A 188 2.24 15.94 0.55
C THR A 188 1.59 15.03 1.59
N LEU A 189 0.31 15.29 1.88
CA LEU A 189 -0.53 14.45 2.73
C LEU A 189 -1.40 13.51 1.88
N TYR A 190 -1.50 12.26 2.31
CA TYR A 190 -2.25 11.18 1.70
C TYR A 190 -3.33 10.70 2.68
N PRO A 191 -4.54 11.28 2.61
CA PRO A 191 -5.67 10.84 3.44
C PRO A 191 -6.29 9.53 2.99
N HIS A 192 -5.95 9.07 1.78
CA HIS A 192 -6.46 7.83 1.22
C HIS A 192 -5.33 7.01 0.63
N ILE A 193 -5.27 5.72 0.99
CA ILE A 193 -4.51 4.72 0.26
C ILE A 193 -5.45 4.06 -0.73
N VAL A 194 -5.06 4.02 -2.01
CA VAL A 194 -5.82 3.33 -3.06
C VAL A 194 -4.96 2.18 -3.57
N MET A 195 -5.41 0.96 -3.33
CA MET A 195 -4.78 -0.25 -3.86
C MET A 195 -5.62 -0.82 -5.00
N GLN A 196 -4.97 -1.24 -6.07
CA GLN A 196 -5.62 -1.88 -7.21
C GLN A 196 -5.27 -3.37 -7.22
N PHE A 197 -6.28 -4.23 -7.15
CA PHE A 197 -6.14 -5.66 -7.30
C PHE A 197 -6.76 -6.11 -8.61
N GLU A 198 -6.20 -7.16 -9.22
CA GLU A 198 -6.89 -7.89 -10.29
C GLU A 198 -8.02 -8.71 -9.66
N THR A 199 -9.26 -8.54 -10.16
CA THR A 199 -10.48 -9.09 -9.55
C THR A 199 -10.43 -10.60 -9.44
N ASP A 200 -9.83 -11.26 -10.43
CA ASP A 200 -9.82 -12.72 -10.49
C ASP A 200 -8.56 -13.32 -9.87
N TYR A 201 -7.65 -12.51 -9.32
CA TYR A 201 -6.43 -13.01 -8.71
C TYR A 201 -6.72 -13.64 -7.35
N VAL A 202 -6.45 -14.94 -7.22
CA VAL A 202 -6.69 -15.70 -6.00
C VAL A 202 -5.36 -15.96 -5.30
N VAL A 203 -5.25 -15.52 -4.05
CA VAL A 203 -4.10 -15.80 -3.19
C VAL A 203 -4.49 -16.83 -2.15
N GLN A 204 -3.73 -17.91 -2.08
CA GLN A 204 -3.80 -18.85 -0.97
C GLN A 204 -2.78 -18.45 0.08
N SER A 205 -3.22 -18.17 1.30
CA SER A 205 -2.35 -17.70 2.39
C SER A 205 -2.62 -18.42 3.71
N GLU A 206 -1.60 -18.49 4.55
CA GLU A 206 -1.66 -18.96 5.94
C GLU A 206 -1.45 -17.75 6.85
N LEU A 207 -2.35 -17.59 7.82
CA LEU A 207 -2.25 -16.53 8.81
C LEU A 207 -1.39 -16.99 9.98
N ALA A 208 -0.25 -16.33 10.15
CA ALA A 208 0.57 -16.49 11.34
C ALA A 208 -0.08 -15.71 12.51
N MET A 209 -0.83 -16.42 13.37
CA MET A 209 -1.47 -15.85 14.56
C MET A 209 -1.38 -16.81 15.75
N ASN A 210 -1.27 -16.28 16.96
CA ASN A 210 -1.32 -17.07 18.19
C ASN A 210 -2.73 -17.69 18.37
N GLU A 211 -2.78 -18.98 18.70
CA GLU A 211 -4.02 -19.76 18.92
C GLU A 211 -4.93 -19.15 19.99
N ASP A 212 -4.38 -18.61 21.07
CA ASP A 212 -5.17 -17.99 22.15
C ASP A 212 -5.92 -16.75 21.64
N LEU A 213 -5.25 -15.92 20.84
CA LEU A 213 -5.81 -14.70 20.26
C LEU A 213 -6.87 -15.04 19.19
N TYR A 214 -6.58 -16.05 18.37
CA TYR A 214 -7.51 -16.58 17.38
C TYR A 214 -8.80 -17.06 18.05
N ASN A 215 -8.69 -17.99 19.01
CA ASN A 215 -9.83 -18.60 19.69
C ASN A 215 -10.68 -17.58 20.46
N THR A 216 -10.05 -16.54 21.04
CA THR A 216 -10.74 -15.58 21.89
C THR A 216 -11.43 -14.46 21.09
N LYS A 217 -10.83 -14.01 19.98
CA LYS A 217 -11.26 -12.76 19.33
C LYS A 217 -11.64 -12.91 17.85
N TYR A 218 -11.06 -13.87 17.13
CA TYR A 218 -11.12 -13.91 15.67
C TYR A 218 -11.67 -15.21 15.07
N LYS A 219 -11.95 -16.22 15.90
CA LYS A 219 -12.45 -17.53 15.48
C LYS A 219 -13.68 -17.46 14.58
N ASP A 220 -14.60 -16.54 14.85
CA ASP A 220 -15.83 -16.39 14.08
C ASP A 220 -15.68 -15.43 12.86
N LYS A 221 -14.48 -14.89 12.63
CA LYS A 221 -14.22 -13.83 11.63
C LYS A 221 -13.13 -14.19 10.63
N LEU A 222 -12.14 -14.98 11.03
CA LEU A 222 -10.96 -15.32 10.25
C LEU A 222 -10.76 -16.82 10.23
N GLU A 223 -10.10 -17.31 9.18
CA GLU A 223 -9.59 -18.68 9.09
C GLU A 223 -8.06 -18.66 9.12
N LEU A 224 -7.44 -19.62 9.81
CA LEU A 224 -5.97 -19.67 9.92
C LEU A 224 -5.28 -20.05 8.61
N SER A 225 -6.00 -20.71 7.70
CA SER A 225 -5.50 -21.07 6.37
C SER A 225 -6.59 -20.93 5.32
N TYR A 226 -6.32 -20.13 4.30
CA TYR A 226 -7.18 -19.94 3.13
C TYR A 226 -6.68 -20.75 1.92
N LYS A 227 -6.05 -21.91 2.18
CA LYS A 227 -5.63 -22.85 1.14
C LYS A 227 -6.76 -23.82 0.81
N ILE A 228 -7.24 -23.80 -0.43
CA ILE A 228 -8.23 -24.76 -0.91
C ILE A 228 -7.53 -26.11 -1.12
N ASP A 229 -8.10 -27.19 -0.60
CA ASP A 229 -7.68 -28.56 -0.89
C ASP A 229 -8.37 -29.07 -2.15
N TYR A 230 -9.71 -29.05 -2.16
CA TYR A 230 -10.50 -29.34 -3.34
C TYR A 230 -11.88 -28.68 -3.31
N VAL A 231 -12.51 -28.64 -4.48
CA VAL A 231 -13.90 -28.24 -4.69
C VAL A 231 -14.68 -29.44 -5.19
N GLU A 232 -15.92 -29.58 -4.73
CA GLU A 232 -16.81 -30.68 -5.10
C GLU A 232 -18.19 -30.16 -5.48
N PHE A 233 -18.73 -30.70 -6.58
CA PHE A 233 -20.07 -30.40 -7.05
C PHE A 233 -21.01 -31.50 -6.55
N GLU A 234 -21.81 -31.18 -5.52
CA GLU A 234 -22.76 -32.12 -4.96
C GLU A 234 -24.10 -32.05 -5.69
N ARG A 235 -24.54 -33.21 -6.17
CA ARG A 235 -25.92 -33.38 -6.64
C ARG A 235 -26.81 -33.64 -5.43
N HIS A 236 -27.85 -32.82 -5.26
CA HIS A 236 -28.85 -33.01 -4.21
C HIS A 236 -29.53 -34.39 -4.33
N ALA A 237 -29.12 -35.37 -3.52
CA ALA A 237 -29.52 -36.78 -3.67
C ALA A 237 -30.99 -37.10 -3.30
N GLY A 238 -31.87 -36.09 -3.21
CA GLY A 238 -33.18 -36.20 -2.56
C GLY A 238 -34.43 -35.87 -3.40
N GLY A 239 -34.32 -35.53 -4.70
CA GLY A 239 -35.49 -35.11 -5.49
C GLY A 239 -35.48 -35.64 -6.92
N GLY A 240 -36.55 -36.34 -7.31
CA GLY A 240 -36.70 -36.92 -8.65
C GLY A 240 -36.63 -35.88 -9.78
N SER A 241 -36.10 -36.34 -10.92
CA SER A 241 -36.02 -35.81 -12.32
C SER A 241 -35.97 -34.30 -12.62
N ASN A 242 -36.08 -33.38 -11.66
CA ASN A 242 -36.12 -31.95 -11.91
C ASN A 242 -35.18 -31.18 -10.96
N MET A 243 -33.92 -31.62 -10.89
CA MET A 243 -32.88 -30.94 -10.13
C MET A 243 -32.32 -29.76 -10.94
N HIS A 244 -33.00 -28.61 -10.81
CA HIS A 244 -32.51 -27.33 -11.34
C HIS A 244 -31.35 -26.74 -10.54
N TYR A 245 -30.97 -27.36 -9.42
CA TYR A 245 -29.97 -26.84 -8.50
C TYR A 245 -28.95 -27.91 -8.09
N PHE A 246 -27.74 -27.45 -7.78
CA PHE A 246 -26.67 -28.23 -7.18
C PHE A 246 -26.06 -27.46 -6.01
N ASP A 247 -25.30 -28.17 -5.18
CA ASP A 247 -24.55 -27.56 -4.08
C ASP A 247 -23.04 -27.60 -4.41
N LEU A 248 -22.30 -26.57 -4.02
CA LEU A 248 -20.84 -26.49 -4.20
C LEU A 248 -20.18 -26.57 -2.83
N LEU A 249 -19.41 -27.62 -2.61
CA LEU A 249 -18.60 -27.82 -1.42
C LEU A 249 -17.17 -27.38 -1.70
N ILE A 250 -16.64 -26.44 -0.92
CA ILE A 250 -15.24 -26.06 -0.95
C ILE A 250 -14.59 -26.55 0.34
N ARG A 251 -13.61 -27.45 0.23
CA ARG A 251 -12.83 -27.92 1.38
C ARG A 251 -11.47 -27.23 1.40
N LEU A 252 -11.14 -26.63 2.53
CA LEU A 252 -9.83 -26.05 2.81
C LEU A 252 -8.88 -27.12 3.36
N LYS A 253 -7.56 -26.89 3.24
CA LYS A 253 -6.53 -27.75 3.82
C LYS A 253 -6.58 -27.81 5.35
N SER A 254 -7.25 -26.86 5.98
CA SER A 254 -7.56 -26.86 7.42
C SER A 254 -8.69 -27.84 7.80
N GLU A 255 -9.16 -28.68 6.86
CA GLU A 255 -10.31 -29.59 6.99
C GLU A 255 -11.67 -28.87 7.12
N GLN A 256 -11.69 -27.54 7.05
CA GLN A 256 -12.93 -26.77 7.06
C GLN A 256 -13.66 -26.85 5.73
N GLU A 257 -14.98 -26.86 5.80
CA GLU A 257 -15.87 -26.96 4.65
C GLU A 257 -16.79 -25.73 4.54
N HIS A 258 -16.88 -25.19 3.33
CA HIS A 258 -17.86 -24.17 2.96
C HIS A 258 -18.82 -24.74 1.93
N LEU A 259 -20.08 -24.90 2.33
CA LEU A 259 -21.14 -25.44 1.48
C LEU A 259 -22.04 -24.31 0.96
N PHE A 260 -22.02 -24.09 -0.35
CA PHE A 260 -22.89 -23.15 -1.05
C PHE A 260 -24.06 -23.93 -1.64
N ARG A 261 -25.26 -23.68 -1.14
CA ARG A 261 -26.44 -24.45 -1.51
C ARG A 261 -27.28 -23.77 -2.58
N ASN A 262 -28.05 -24.57 -3.31
CA ASN A 262 -29.11 -24.09 -4.20
C ASN A 262 -28.59 -23.21 -5.35
N ILE A 263 -27.47 -23.59 -5.96
CA ILE A 263 -26.89 -22.93 -7.14
C ILE A 263 -27.59 -23.45 -8.38
N GLN A 264 -28.01 -22.55 -9.27
CA GLN A 264 -28.73 -22.93 -10.49
C GLN A 264 -27.85 -23.76 -11.44
N ARG A 265 -28.42 -24.77 -12.09
CA ARG A 265 -27.72 -25.68 -13.00
C ARG A 265 -27.02 -24.99 -14.17
N ASN A 266 -27.56 -23.87 -14.67
CA ASN A 266 -26.95 -23.07 -15.75
C ASN A 266 -25.61 -22.43 -15.33
N GLU A 267 -25.35 -22.22 -14.04
CA GLU A 267 -24.08 -21.71 -13.52
C GLU A 267 -22.97 -22.77 -13.50
N TYR A 268 -23.31 -24.05 -13.69
CA TYR A 268 -22.34 -25.16 -13.59
C TYR A 268 -21.15 -24.98 -14.54
N HIS A 269 -21.42 -24.68 -15.82
CA HIS A 269 -20.35 -24.56 -16.82
C HIS A 269 -19.40 -23.40 -16.49
N ASN A 270 -19.95 -22.24 -16.16
CA ASN A 270 -19.18 -21.05 -15.79
C ASN A 270 -18.32 -21.30 -14.54
N LEU A 271 -18.90 -21.90 -13.50
CA LEU A 271 -18.18 -22.22 -12.26
C LEU A 271 -17.10 -23.28 -12.49
N TYR A 272 -17.39 -24.30 -13.29
CA TYR A 272 -16.43 -25.34 -13.63
C TYR A 272 -15.22 -24.78 -14.40
N GLU A 273 -15.46 -23.96 -15.43
CA GLU A 273 -14.40 -23.31 -16.20
C GLU A 273 -13.59 -22.36 -15.32
N PHE A 274 -14.26 -21.53 -14.50
CA PHE A 274 -13.59 -20.63 -13.58
C PHE A 274 -12.68 -21.37 -12.60
N ILE A 275 -13.19 -22.39 -11.89
CA ILE A 275 -12.43 -23.17 -10.91
C ILE A 275 -11.24 -23.88 -11.58
N SER A 276 -11.46 -24.43 -12.78
CA SER A 276 -10.41 -25.07 -13.58
C SER A 276 -9.33 -24.06 -14.01
N SER A 277 -9.72 -22.85 -14.43
CA SER A 277 -8.80 -21.78 -14.84
C SER A 277 -7.89 -21.32 -13.69
N LYS A 278 -8.38 -21.43 -12.45
CA LYS A 278 -7.60 -21.14 -11.23
C LYS A 278 -6.72 -22.30 -10.77
N GLY A 279 -6.70 -23.42 -11.49
CA GLY A 279 -5.89 -24.58 -11.15
C GLY A 279 -6.31 -25.27 -9.85
N LEU A 280 -7.57 -25.08 -9.42
CA LEU A 280 -8.10 -25.70 -8.22
C LEU A 280 -8.51 -27.15 -8.49
N LYS A 281 -8.26 -28.03 -7.53
CA LYS A 281 -8.59 -29.46 -7.65
C LYS A 281 -10.10 -29.65 -7.54
N ILE A 282 -10.73 -30.25 -8.55
CA ILE A 282 -12.15 -30.62 -8.52
C ILE A 282 -12.25 -32.12 -8.23
N MET A 283 -13.02 -32.50 -7.21
CA MET A 283 -13.32 -33.88 -6.84
C MET A 283 -14.81 -34.15 -7.08
N ASN A 284 -15.15 -35.36 -7.52
CA ASN A 284 -16.52 -35.88 -7.51
C ASN A 284 -16.50 -37.15 -6.66
N LEU A 285 -17.43 -37.30 -5.70
CA LEU A 285 -17.60 -38.53 -4.90
C LEU A 285 -18.08 -39.77 -5.71
N GLY A 286 -17.68 -39.90 -6.97
CA GLY A 286 -17.96 -41.04 -7.83
C GLY A 286 -16.76 -41.95 -8.11
N ASP A 287 -15.55 -41.41 -8.25
CA ASP A 287 -14.36 -42.20 -8.60
C ASP A 287 -13.10 -41.63 -7.93
N ALA A 288 -12.40 -42.47 -7.17
CA ALA A 288 -11.17 -42.16 -6.46
C ALA A 288 -9.95 -42.05 -7.40
N GLN A 289 -10.00 -41.22 -8.44
CA GLN A 289 -8.86 -40.86 -9.30
C GLN A 289 -8.98 -39.40 -9.81
N PRO A 290 -7.86 -38.71 -10.10
CA PRO A 290 -7.89 -37.45 -10.83
C PRO A 290 -8.24 -37.75 -12.29
N THR A 291 -9.53 -37.80 -12.62
CA THR A 291 -9.98 -38.32 -13.90
C THR A 291 -10.21 -37.23 -14.94
N VAL A 292 -9.64 -37.50 -16.11
CA VAL A 292 -9.93 -37.04 -17.49
C VAL A 292 -11.41 -37.35 -17.90
N GLY A 293 -12.38 -37.24 -16.99
CA GLY A 293 -13.68 -37.91 -17.09
C GLY A 293 -14.90 -37.04 -17.40
N ILE A 294 -14.73 -35.74 -17.63
CA ILE A 294 -15.88 -34.80 -17.58
C ILE A 294 -16.71 -34.81 -18.86
N LYS A 295 -16.21 -35.40 -19.95
CA LYS A 295 -16.96 -35.52 -21.20
C LYS A 295 -18.02 -36.63 -21.18
N LYS A 296 -17.89 -37.65 -20.33
CA LYS A 296 -18.76 -38.86 -20.39
C LYS A 296 -20.02 -38.81 -19.52
N VAL A 297 -20.15 -37.85 -18.61
CA VAL A 297 -21.29 -37.79 -17.67
C VAL A 297 -22.41 -36.87 -18.16
N LEU A 298 -22.17 -36.09 -19.23
CA LEU A 298 -23.19 -35.24 -19.87
C LEU A 298 -23.80 -35.88 -21.13
N GLU A 299 -23.30 -37.03 -21.58
CA GLU A 299 -23.79 -37.73 -22.78
C GLU A 299 -24.88 -38.78 -22.48
N ASN A 300 -25.14 -39.10 -21.21
CA ASN A 300 -26.13 -40.10 -20.83
C ASN A 300 -27.22 -39.46 -19.97
N ASP A 301 -28.19 -38.84 -20.62
CA ASP A 301 -29.61 -39.20 -20.50
C ASP A 301 -30.48 -38.15 -21.21
N ASP A 302 -31.35 -38.66 -22.08
CA ASP A 302 -32.31 -37.97 -22.94
C ASP A 302 -33.13 -36.89 -22.21
N ASP A 303 -33.01 -35.63 -22.62
CA ASP A 303 -34.16 -34.72 -22.79
C ASP A 303 -33.75 -33.39 -23.47
N ASP A 304 -34.52 -33.04 -24.49
CA ASP A 304 -34.47 -31.92 -25.44
C ASP A 304 -34.04 -30.54 -24.89
N ALA A 305 -32.74 -30.25 -24.94
CA ALA A 305 -32.24 -28.89 -25.10
C ALA A 305 -30.92 -28.89 -25.88
N VAL A 306 -31.04 -29.01 -27.21
CA VAL A 306 -29.95 -28.70 -28.14
C VAL A 306 -29.46 -27.26 -27.91
N ASP A 307 -28.26 -27.12 -27.36
CA ASP A 307 -27.54 -25.86 -27.30
C ASP A 307 -27.21 -25.41 -28.74
N PRO A 308 -27.73 -24.26 -29.22
CA PRO A 308 -27.46 -23.75 -30.58
C PRO A 308 -25.97 -23.50 -30.87
N HIS A 309 -25.12 -23.43 -29.84
CA HIS A 309 -23.68 -23.27 -30.01
C HIS A 309 -22.99 -24.59 -30.37
N LEU A 310 -23.50 -25.73 -29.87
CA LEU A 310 -22.99 -27.06 -30.18
C LEU A 310 -23.26 -27.45 -31.64
N GLU A 311 -24.40 -27.04 -32.21
CA GLU A 311 -24.71 -27.28 -33.63
C GLU A 311 -23.77 -26.52 -34.56
N ARG A 312 -23.32 -25.31 -34.18
CA ARG A 312 -22.46 -24.51 -35.06
C ARG A 312 -21.08 -25.15 -35.24
N ILE A 313 -20.53 -25.69 -34.16
CA ILE A 313 -19.24 -26.40 -34.15
C ILE A 313 -19.37 -27.75 -34.88
N LYS A 314 -20.51 -28.44 -34.74
CA LYS A 314 -20.75 -29.74 -35.37
C LYS A 314 -21.00 -29.62 -36.88
N ASN A 315 -21.65 -28.55 -37.32
CA ASN A 315 -21.92 -28.27 -38.74
C ASN A 315 -20.70 -27.70 -39.48
N GLU A 316 -19.73 -27.09 -38.79
CA GLU A 316 -18.48 -26.63 -39.40
C GLU A 316 -17.40 -27.72 -39.51
N ALA A 317 -17.57 -28.86 -38.80
CA ALA A 317 -16.56 -29.91 -38.70
C ALA A 317 -16.98 -31.27 -39.31
N GLY A 318 -18.10 -31.35 -40.06
CA GLY A 318 -18.68 -32.63 -40.49
C GLY A 318 -19.19 -32.68 -41.93
N GLY A 319 -18.30 -32.96 -42.87
CA GLY A 319 -18.56 -33.38 -44.26
C GLY A 319 -17.25 -33.19 -45.05
N ASP A 320 -16.62 -34.17 -45.66
CA ASP A 320 -17.08 -35.42 -46.27
C ASP A 320 -15.84 -36.35 -46.40
N GLU A 321 -16.03 -37.66 -46.35
CA GLU A 321 -14.97 -38.65 -46.64
C GLU A 321 -14.81 -38.81 -48.16
N SER A 322 -13.60 -38.63 -48.71
CA SER A 322 -13.22 -39.27 -49.97
C SER A 322 -11.70 -39.48 -50.13
N ASP A 323 -11.34 -40.75 -50.07
CA ASP A 323 -10.24 -41.53 -50.67
C ASP A 323 -9.23 -40.93 -51.68
N GLU A 324 -7.98 -41.40 -51.47
CA GLU A 324 -6.98 -41.94 -52.42
C GLU A 324 -6.07 -41.02 -53.29
N GLU A 325 -4.77 -41.27 -53.08
CA GLU A 325 -3.57 -41.20 -53.94
C GLU A 325 -3.12 -39.91 -54.67
N ASP A 326 -1.88 -39.51 -54.32
CA ASP A 326 -0.68 -39.56 -55.18
C ASP A 326 0.12 -38.26 -55.42
N SER A 327 1.41 -38.41 -55.08
CA SER A 327 2.61 -38.01 -55.82
C SER A 327 2.98 -36.54 -56.17
N ASP A 328 4.28 -36.29 -55.92
CA ASP A 328 5.22 -35.47 -56.69
C ASP A 328 5.45 -33.97 -56.38
N PHE A 329 6.41 -33.76 -55.46
CA PHE A 329 7.72 -33.12 -55.74
C PHE A 329 7.97 -32.65 -57.20
N VAL A 330 8.31 -31.36 -57.38
CA VAL A 330 9.57 -30.81 -58.00
C VAL A 330 9.45 -29.27 -58.12
N ALA A 331 10.60 -28.60 -57.94
CA ALA A 331 10.95 -27.18 -58.13
C ALA A 331 10.49 -26.55 -59.48
N ASP A 332 10.53 -25.24 -59.76
CA ASP A 332 11.64 -24.28 -59.65
C ASP A 332 11.17 -22.91 -60.23
N LYS A 333 11.85 -21.82 -59.80
CA LYS A 333 12.25 -20.59 -60.54
C LYS A 333 11.30 -19.41 -60.82
N ASP A 334 11.74 -18.26 -60.27
CA ASP A 334 12.12 -16.98 -60.91
C ASP A 334 11.24 -16.43 -62.06
N ASP A 335 10.80 -15.17 -61.96
CA ASP A 335 11.23 -14.14 -62.94
C ASP A 335 10.91 -12.69 -62.51
N GLU A 336 11.75 -11.80 -63.04
CA GLU A 336 12.04 -10.38 -62.83
C GLU A 336 10.91 -9.36 -63.09
N GLY A 337 11.08 -8.14 -62.53
CA GLY A 337 10.64 -6.92 -63.22
C GLY A 337 10.28 -5.70 -62.36
N SER A 338 11.26 -4.86 -62.02
CA SER A 338 11.12 -3.38 -61.84
C SER A 338 11.25 -2.68 -63.22
N PRO A 339 11.31 -1.33 -63.41
CA PRO A 339 11.09 -0.12 -62.59
C PRO A 339 10.09 0.89 -63.31
N THR A 340 9.77 2.13 -62.90
CA THR A 340 10.54 3.41 -62.91
C THR A 340 9.61 4.63 -62.64
N ASP A 341 10.24 5.75 -62.21
CA ASP A 341 9.99 7.19 -62.51
C ASP A 341 8.80 8.00 -61.93
N ASP A 342 9.10 8.76 -60.88
CA ASP A 342 9.54 10.19 -60.83
C ASP A 342 8.80 11.32 -61.63
N SER A 343 8.88 12.51 -61.01
CA SER A 343 8.48 13.88 -61.42
C SER A 343 7.01 14.29 -61.19
N GLY A 344 6.69 15.54 -60.82
CA GLY A 344 7.49 16.75 -60.71
C GLY A 344 6.78 17.83 -59.89
N ALA A 345 7.56 18.88 -59.65
CA ALA A 345 7.35 20.01 -58.77
C ALA A 345 6.32 21.04 -59.27
N ASP A 346 5.85 21.89 -58.34
CA ASP A 346 5.49 23.27 -58.65
C ASP A 346 5.85 24.19 -57.46
N ASP A 347 6.60 25.24 -57.78
CA ASP A 347 7.07 26.31 -56.90
C ASP A 347 6.00 27.41 -56.74
N SER A 348 5.90 28.01 -55.55
CA SER A 348 5.57 29.45 -55.44
C SER A 348 6.00 30.04 -54.10
N ASP A 349 6.86 31.06 -54.23
CA ASP A 349 7.35 32.07 -53.30
C ASP A 349 6.32 32.74 -52.38
N GLY A 350 6.79 33.25 -51.23
CA GLY A 350 6.10 34.35 -50.53
C GLY A 350 6.33 34.54 -49.02
N SER A 351 7.57 34.80 -48.61
CA SER A 351 8.03 35.65 -47.49
C SER A 351 7.29 35.77 -46.14
N ASP A 352 8.07 35.43 -45.09
CA ASP A 352 8.44 36.27 -43.93
C ASP A 352 7.40 36.60 -42.84
N SER A 353 7.54 35.94 -41.68
CA SER A 353 8.04 36.55 -40.44
C SER A 353 7.95 35.57 -39.27
N GLY A 354 9.02 35.51 -38.48
CA GLY A 354 9.29 34.51 -37.45
C GLY A 354 8.37 34.57 -36.21
N ASP A 355 8.27 33.44 -35.53
CA ASP A 355 9.01 33.21 -34.29
C ASP A 355 9.03 31.71 -33.95
N GLU A 356 10.02 31.32 -33.18
CA GLU A 356 10.51 29.96 -33.02
C GLU A 356 9.53 28.97 -32.36
N LYS A 357 9.56 27.75 -32.92
CA LYS A 357 9.04 26.47 -32.42
C LYS A 357 9.52 26.17 -31.00
N GLU A 358 8.69 25.60 -30.11
CA GLU A 358 8.31 24.17 -30.05
C GLU A 358 9.53 23.23 -29.95
N ALA A 359 9.59 22.17 -29.15
CA ALA A 359 8.57 21.42 -28.44
C ALA A 359 9.23 20.37 -27.51
N SER A 360 8.35 19.62 -26.84
CA SER A 360 8.44 18.22 -26.37
C SER A 360 8.28 18.13 -24.86
N ASP A 361 7.05 17.89 -24.40
CA ASP A 361 6.42 16.56 -24.35
C ASP A 361 7.25 15.59 -23.52
N PHE A 362 6.93 15.52 -22.24
CA PHE A 362 7.13 14.32 -21.44
C PHE A 362 5.85 14.09 -20.63
N GLY A 363 5.03 13.17 -21.17
CA GLY A 363 3.94 12.53 -20.47
C GLY A 363 4.42 12.01 -19.11
N LEU A 364 3.66 12.39 -18.08
CA LEU A 364 3.83 11.93 -16.72
C LEU A 364 3.44 10.44 -16.63
N PRO A 365 4.30 9.54 -16.15
CA PRO A 365 3.87 8.22 -15.76
C PRO A 365 3.22 8.29 -14.37
N LEU A 366 1.96 7.86 -14.32
CA LEU A 366 1.29 7.42 -13.10
C LEU A 366 2.10 6.28 -12.49
N LEU A 367 2.81 6.57 -11.40
CA LEU A 367 3.41 5.53 -10.56
C LEU A 367 2.33 4.96 -9.65
N SER A 368 1.99 3.69 -9.90
CA SER A 368 1.34 2.81 -8.93
C SER A 368 2.20 2.74 -7.67
N LEU A 369 1.59 2.95 -6.51
CA LEU A 369 2.17 2.63 -5.21
C LEU A 369 2.29 1.12 -5.03
#